data_AF-A0A7W2A6E2-F1
#
_entry.id   AF-A0A7W2A6E2-F1
#
_cell.length_a   1.000
_cell.length_b   1.000
_cell.length_c   1.000
_cell.angle_alpha   90.00
_cell.angle_beta   90.00
_cell.angle_gamma   90.00
#
_symmetry.space_group_name_H-M   'P 1'
#
loop_
_entity.id
_entity.type
_entity.pdbx_description
1 polymer ?
#
loop_
_entity_poly.entity_id
_entity_poly.type
_entity_poly.pdbx_seq_one_letter_code
_entity_poly.pdbx_strand_id
1 'polypeptide(L)' 'MRNNPAQDFQLVDLKDHPEVMAQITDLEKQLNQMMDGKVALIAYVQNEKKE' A
#
# COMPACT_ATOMS: atom_id res chain seq x y z
N MET A 1 1.47 24.05 16.77
CA MET A 1 2.54 23.52 15.90
C MET A 1 2.44 22.00 15.95
N ARG A 2 1.86 21.35 14.92
CA ARG A 2 1.82 19.88 14.84
C ARG A 2 3.12 19.44 14.19
N ASN A 3 4.07 18.97 14.99
CA ASN A 3 5.27 18.30 14.51
C ASN A 3 4.84 16.95 13.95
N ASN A 4 4.59 16.87 12.65
CA ASN A 4 4.50 15.59 11.97
C ASN A 4 5.96 15.14 11.78
N PRO A 5 6.44 14.08 12.47
CA PRO A 5 7.77 13.56 12.14
C PRO A 5 7.69 13.18 10.66
N ALA A 6 8.54 13.81 9.84
CA ALA A 6 8.76 13.35 8.48
C ALA A 6 9.32 11.93 8.62
N GLN A 7 8.43 10.94 8.63
CA GLN A 7 8.83 9.56 8.46
C GLN A 7 9.41 9.50 7.06
N ASP A 8 10.71 9.26 6.98
CA ASP A 8 11.37 8.98 5.72
C ASP A 8 10.75 7.69 5.18
N PHE A 9 9.86 7.85 4.21
CA PHE A 9 9.27 6.73 3.50
C PHE A 9 10.24 6.29 2.42
N GLN A 10 10.71 5.04 2.52
CA GLN A 10 11.50 4.43 1.47
C GLN A 10 10.58 3.66 0.53
N LEU A 11 10.70 3.94 -0.77
CA LEU A 11 10.13 3.11 -1.81
C LEU A 11 10.88 1.78 -1.85
N VAL A 12 10.15 0.68 -1.72
CA VAL A 12 10.68 -0.69 -1.78
C VAL A 12 9.97 -1.47 -2.89
N ASP A 13 10.69 -2.36 -3.56
CA ASP A 13 10.08 -3.30 -4.51
C ASP A 13 9.43 -4.44 -3.73
N LEU A 14 8.12 -4.58 -3.85
CA LEU A 14 7.35 -5.61 -3.13
C LEU A 14 7.71 -7.04 -3.55
N LYS A 15 8.40 -7.23 -4.68
CA LYS A 15 8.94 -8.55 -5.08
C LYS A 15 9.94 -9.10 -4.07
N ASP A 16 10.66 -8.22 -3.39
CA ASP A 16 11.68 -8.59 -2.40
C ASP A 16 11.07 -8.79 -0.99
N HIS A 17 9.76 -8.56 -0.84
CA HIS A 17 9.03 -8.61 0.43
C HIS A 17 7.75 -9.47 0.33
N PRO A 18 7.88 -10.80 0.14
CA PRO A 18 6.73 -11.70 -0.01
C PRO A 18 5.79 -11.69 1.21
N GLU A 19 6.32 -11.47 2.41
CA GLU A 19 5.56 -11.34 3.66
C GLU A 19 4.64 -10.12 3.68
N VAL A 20 5.06 -9.02 3.06
CA VAL A 20 4.25 -7.79 2.95
C VAL A 20 3.17 -8.00 1.89
N MET A 21 3.52 -8.63 0.77
CA MET A 21 2.54 -9.01 -0.27
C MET A 21 1.44 -9.93 0.28
N ALA A 22 1.79 -10.90 1.13
CA ALA A 22 0.81 -11.78 1.77
C ALA A 22 -0.16 -10.99 2.67
N GLN A 23 0.34 -10.04 3.45
CA GLN A 23 -0.49 -9.18 4.31
C GLN A 23 -1.42 -8.28 3.50
N ILE A 24 -0.93 -7.66 2.42
CA ILE A 24 -1.75 -6.85 1.50
C ILE A 24 -2.88 -7.70 0.90
N THR A 25 -2.55 -8.92 0.47
CA THR A 25 -3.53 -9.85 -0.12
C THR A 25 -4.60 -10.26 0.89
N ASP A 26 -4.22 -10.52 2.15
CA ASP A 26 -5.18 -10.88 3.18
C ASP A 26 -6.11 -9.71 3.52
N LEU A 27 -5.56 -8.50 3.62
CA LEU A 27 -6.36 -7.29 3.79
C LEU A 27 -7.35 -7.08 2.63
N GLU A 28 -6.91 -7.29 1.38
CA GLU A 28 -7.77 -7.19 0.21
C GLU A 28 -8.93 -8.20 0.26
N LYS A 29 -8.67 -9.44 0.71
CA LYS A 29 -9.72 -10.44 0.91
C LYS A 29 -10.73 -10.02 1.98
N GLN A 30 -10.25 -9.52 3.11
CA GLN A 30 -11.13 -9.06 4.21
C GLN A 30 -11.99 -7.89 3.75
N LEU A 31 -11.41 -6.91 3.05
CA LEU A 31 -12.14 -5.77 2.48
C LEU A 31 -13.18 -6.21 1.45
N ASN A 32 -12.83 -7.17 0.60
CA ASN A 32 -13.79 -7.74 -0.34
C ASN A 32 -14.95 -8.44 0.36
N GLN A 33 -14.69 -9.19 1.44
CA GLN A 33 -15.75 -9.82 2.22
C GLN A 33 -16.67 -8.79 2.89
N MET A 34 -16.12 -7.68 3.40
CA MET A 34 -16.90 -6.61 4.03
C MET A 34 -17.77 -5.82 3.03
N MET A 35 -17.36 -5.77 1.77
CA MET A 35 -17.97 -4.92 0.73
C MET A 35 -18.68 -5.74 -0.36
N ASP A 36 -19.08 -6.98 -0.05
CA ASP A 36 -19.76 -7.92 -0.96
C ASP A 36 -19.04 -8.12 -2.31
N GLY A 37 -17.71 -8.21 -2.28
CA GLY A 37 -16.86 -8.51 -3.43
C GLY A 37 -16.67 -7.36 -4.42
N LYS A 38 -16.93 -6.11 -4.01
CA LYS A 38 -16.86 -4.93 -4.90
C LYS A 38 -15.59 -4.09 -4.76
N VAL A 39 -14.55 -4.59 -4.10
CA VAL A 39 -13.33 -3.80 -3.82
C VAL A 39 -12.13 -4.36 -4.57
N ALA A 40 -11.55 -3.53 -5.43
CA ALA A 40 -10.22 -3.75 -5.99
C ALA A 40 -9.27 -2.73 -5.37
N LEU A 41 -8.18 -3.19 -4.76
CA LEU A 41 -7.17 -2.30 -4.20
C LEU A 41 -6.17 -1.94 -5.31
N ILE A 42 -6.25 -0.72 -5.83
CA ILE A 42 -5.32 -0.24 -6.86
C ILE A 42 -4.29 0.69 -6.21
N ALA A 43 -3.07 0.18 -6.01
CA ALA A 43 -1.95 1.00 -5.55
C ALA A 43 -1.28 1.70 -6.75
N TYR A 44 -1.42 3.02 -6.84
CA TYR A 44 -0.70 3.86 -7.79
C TYR A 44 0.51 4.51 -7.13
N VAL A 45 1.70 4.31 -7.70
CA VAL A 45 2.89 5.11 -7.35
C VAL A 45 2.98 6.26 -8.35
N GLN A 46 2.67 7.48 -7.90
CA GLN A 46 2.88 8.67 -8.70
C GLN A 46 4.37 9.04 -8.61
N ASN A 47 5.16 8.55 -9.56
CA ASN A 47 6.57 8.95 -9.67
C ASN A 47 6.64 10.38 -10.22
N GLU A 48 6.61 11.37 -9.33
CA GLU A 48 7.04 12.73 -9.68
C GLU A 48 8.57 12.72 -9.88
N LYS A 49 9.02 12.50 -11.13
CA LYS A 49 10.37 12.89 -11.53
C LYS A 49 10.47 14.40 -11.40
N LYS A 50 11.14 14.88 -10.35
CA LYS A 50 11.68 16.24 -10.32
C LYS A 50 12.89 16.28 -11.26
N GLU A 51 12.73 16.95 -12.39
CA GLU A 51 13.84 17.53 -13.15
C GLU A 51 14.48 18.69 -12.38
#